data_AF-A0A565CHQ4-F1
#
_entry.id   AF-A0A565CHQ4-F1
#
_cell.length_a   1.000
_cell.length_b   1.000
_cell.length_c   1.000
_cell.angle_alpha   90.00
_cell.angle_beta   90.00
_cell.angle_gamma   90.00
#
_symmetry.space_group_name_H-M   'P 1'
#
loop_
_entity.id
_entity.type
_entity.pdbx_description
1 polymer ?
#
loop_
_entity_poly.entity_id
_entity_poly.type
_entity_poly.pdbx_seq_one_letter_code
_entity_poly.pdbx_strand_id
1 'polypeptide(L)'
;MAASAAVFFVMRKNQQRQSKANDEYYDTMIKNQQVQTQIKTNIVNGFIVDSSQTNLAKWIFETYPETVANVQSQYQQVRTYSMNILFRIHEMVYHKKTSKFSDSELRKASKGLSTLTKADFEVEWLRSKLDEMVSLERKERDACEARIVELKQEMKKLEVMMSGLKVELKNEKAKLKKL
;
A
#
# COMPACT_ATOMS: atom_id res chain seq x y z
N MET A 1 -17.25 -58.11 48.44
CA MET A 1 -17.30 -58.20 46.96
C MET A 1 -17.90 -56.96 46.26
N ALA A 2 -18.22 -55.85 46.96
CA ALA A 2 -18.87 -54.67 46.33
C ALA A 2 -17.91 -53.61 45.76
N ALA A 3 -16.68 -53.51 46.27
CA ALA A 3 -15.74 -52.45 45.87
C ALA A 3 -15.25 -52.56 44.41
N SER A 4 -15.19 -53.77 43.84
CA SER A 4 -14.66 -53.99 42.49
C SER A 4 -15.60 -53.50 41.38
N ALA A 5 -16.92 -53.69 41.53
CA ALA A 5 -17.90 -53.27 40.54
C ALA A 5 -17.98 -51.73 40.40
N ALA A 6 -17.86 -51.01 41.52
CA ALA A 6 -17.85 -49.55 41.52
C ALA A 6 -16.62 -48.97 40.79
N VAL A 7 -15.45 -49.58 40.96
CA VAL A 7 -14.21 -49.17 40.26
C VAL A 7 -14.34 -49.39 38.74
N PHE A 8 -14.86 -50.54 38.32
CA PHE A 8 -15.10 -50.82 36.89
C PHE A 8 -16.12 -49.85 36.27
N PHE A 9 -17.18 -49.49 37.01
CA PHE A 9 -18.17 -48.52 36.54
C PHE A 9 -17.56 -47.12 36.37
N VAL A 10 -16.72 -46.68 37.30
CA VAL A 10 -16.01 -45.39 37.21
C VAL A 10 -15.01 -45.38 36.07
N MET A 11 -14.22 -46.45 35.89
CA MET A 11 -13.29 -46.55 34.76
C MET A 11 -14.01 -46.51 33.41
N ARG A 12 -15.11 -47.25 33.27
CA ARG A 12 -15.92 -47.25 32.04
C ARG A 12 -16.52 -45.88 31.75
N LYS A 13 -17.02 -45.17 32.77
CA LYS A 13 -17.51 -43.77 32.61
C LYS A 13 -16.39 -42.81 32.21
N ASN A 14 -15.20 -42.93 32.78
CA ASN A 14 -14.07 -42.06 32.44
C ASN A 14 -13.57 -42.31 31.01
N GLN A 15 -13.51 -43.56 30.57
CA GLN A 15 -13.13 -43.89 29.19
C GLN A 15 -14.14 -43.34 28.16
N GLN A 16 -15.43 -43.43 28.45
CA GLN A 16 -16.49 -42.83 27.61
C GLN A 16 -16.46 -41.30 27.60
N ARG A 17 -16.06 -40.65 28.70
CA ARG A 17 -15.88 -39.19 28.72
C ARG A 17 -14.70 -38.75 27.87
N GLN A 18 -13.59 -39.50 27.92
CA GLN A 18 -12.42 -39.22 27.09
C GLN A 18 -12.70 -39.44 25.61
N SER A 19 -13.43 -40.50 25.24
CA SER A 19 -13.81 -40.71 23.84
C SER A 19 -14.68 -39.55 23.31
N LYS A 20 -15.68 -39.12 24.08
CA LYS A 20 -16.53 -37.97 23.72
C LYS A 20 -15.75 -36.66 23.60
N ALA A 21 -14.80 -36.41 24.51
CA ALA A 21 -13.96 -35.22 24.44
C ALA A 21 -13.04 -35.23 23.21
N ASN A 22 -12.55 -36.41 22.80
CA ASN A 22 -11.77 -36.56 21.59
C ASN A 22 -12.63 -36.36 20.33
N ASP A 23 -13.85 -36.92 20.31
CA ASP A 23 -14.79 -36.72 19.21
C ASP A 23 -15.16 -35.23 19.06
N GLU A 24 -15.43 -34.54 20.17
CA GLU A 24 -15.71 -33.10 20.21
C GLU A 24 -14.50 -32.26 19.75
N TYR A 25 -13.27 -32.69 20.08
CA TYR A 25 -12.04 -32.05 19.61
C TYR A 25 -11.90 -32.13 18.08
N TYR A 26 -12.14 -33.30 17.49
CA TYR A 26 -12.10 -33.47 16.04
C TYR A 26 -13.24 -32.73 15.34
N ASP A 27 -14.46 -32.77 15.90
CA ASP A 27 -15.60 -31.99 15.40
C ASP A 27 -15.30 -30.49 15.44
N THR A 28 -14.68 -29.99 16.51
CA THR A 28 -14.32 -28.58 16.62
C THR A 28 -13.22 -28.19 15.62
N MET A 29 -12.25 -29.06 15.37
CA MET A 29 -11.21 -28.83 14.36
C MET A 29 -11.80 -28.79 12.95
N ILE A 30 -12.66 -29.74 12.61
CA ILE A 30 -13.37 -29.81 11.33
C ILE A 30 -14.26 -28.58 11.15
N LYS A 31 -14.99 -28.18 12.19
CA LYS A 31 -15.89 -27.02 12.17
C LYS A 31 -15.10 -25.72 12.03
N ASN A 32 -13.96 -25.57 12.70
CA ASN A 32 -13.08 -24.41 12.53
C ASN A 32 -12.47 -24.33 11.14
N GLN A 33 -12.10 -25.47 10.53
CA GLN A 33 -11.64 -25.51 9.15
C GLN A 33 -12.76 -25.15 8.16
N GLN A 34 -13.98 -25.66 8.39
CA GLN A 34 -15.16 -25.30 7.61
C GLN A 34 -15.58 -23.85 7.79
N VAL A 35 -15.49 -23.29 9.00
CA VAL A 35 -15.74 -21.86 9.29
C VAL A 35 -14.70 -20.97 8.62
N GLN A 36 -13.42 -21.37 8.59
CA GLN A 36 -12.40 -20.70 7.76
C GLN A 36 -12.72 -20.78 6.26
N THR A 37 -13.39 -21.85 5.82
CA THR A 37 -13.83 -22.03 4.43
C THR A 37 -15.14 -21.27 4.12
N GLN A 38 -15.95 -20.95 5.14
CA GLN A 38 -17.23 -20.23 5.03
C GLN A 38 -17.13 -18.71 5.19
N ILE A 39 -15.92 -18.15 5.35
CA ILE A 39 -15.70 -16.74 4.99
C ILE A 39 -16.17 -16.63 3.54
N LYS A 40 -17.11 -15.73 3.22
CA LYS A 40 -17.49 -15.40 1.84
C LYS A 40 -16.20 -15.10 1.08
N THR A 41 -15.67 -16.10 0.38
CA THR A 41 -14.44 -15.96 -0.38
C THR A 41 -14.86 -15.28 -1.67
N ASN A 42 -14.50 -14.01 -1.81
CA ASN A 42 -14.77 -13.30 -3.06
C ASN A 42 -13.72 -13.77 -4.06
N ILE A 43 -14.13 -14.69 -4.93
CA ILE A 43 -13.29 -15.20 -5.99
C ILE A 43 -13.50 -14.32 -7.22
N VAL A 44 -12.44 -13.68 -7.69
CA VAL A 44 -12.43 -12.87 -8.92
C VAL A 44 -11.36 -13.40 -9.84
N ASN A 45 -11.75 -13.82 -11.05
CA ASN A 45 -10.85 -14.45 -12.04
C ASN A 45 -10.00 -15.60 -11.44
N GLY A 46 -10.62 -16.39 -10.55
CA GLY A 46 -9.96 -17.49 -9.84
C GLY A 46 -9.07 -17.08 -8.66
N PHE A 47 -8.90 -15.78 -8.36
CA PHE A 47 -8.14 -15.27 -7.21
C PHE A 47 -9.05 -15.00 -6.01
N ILE A 48 -8.63 -15.41 -4.81
CA ILE A 48 -9.29 -15.01 -3.56
C ILE A 48 -8.88 -13.58 -3.22
N VAL A 49 -9.87 -12.71 -3.12
CA VAL A 49 -9.73 -11.27 -2.88
C VAL A 49 -10.58 -10.85 -1.68
N ASP A 50 -10.10 -9.86 -0.92
CA ASP A 50 -10.89 -9.25 0.15
C ASP A 50 -12.18 -8.59 -0.39
N SER A 51 -13.26 -8.64 0.38
CA SER A 51 -14.56 -8.06 -0.02
C SER A 51 -14.42 -6.59 -0.43
N SER A 52 -13.63 -5.79 0.29
CA SER A 52 -13.41 -4.37 -0.01
C SER A 52 -12.70 -4.12 -1.33
N GLN A 53 -11.93 -5.09 -1.82
CA GLN A 53 -11.12 -4.99 -3.04
C GLN A 53 -11.75 -5.71 -4.24
N THR A 54 -12.92 -6.33 -4.08
CA THR A 54 -13.56 -7.15 -5.12
C THR A 54 -13.87 -6.33 -6.37
N ASN A 55 -14.39 -5.11 -6.22
CA ASN A 55 -14.71 -4.23 -7.35
C ASN A 55 -13.44 -3.75 -8.05
N LEU A 56 -12.38 -3.43 -7.30
CA LEU A 56 -11.10 -3.05 -7.87
C LEU A 56 -10.49 -4.20 -8.68
N ALA A 57 -10.52 -5.43 -8.14
CA ALA A 57 -10.03 -6.61 -8.83
C ALA A 57 -10.75 -6.83 -10.17
N LYS A 58 -12.09 -6.75 -10.17
CA LYS A 58 -12.90 -6.87 -11.39
C LYS A 58 -12.50 -5.81 -12.42
N TRP A 59 -12.45 -4.55 -11.99
CA TRP A 59 -12.06 -3.44 -12.86
C TRP A 59 -10.67 -3.62 -13.46
N ILE A 60 -9.68 -4.07 -12.67
CA ILE A 60 -8.33 -4.33 -13.18
C ILE A 60 -8.36 -5.43 -14.24
N PHE A 61 -9.04 -6.55 -14.01
CA PHE A 61 -9.05 -7.66 -14.97
C PHE A 61 -9.89 -7.37 -16.21
N GLU A 62 -10.88 -6.49 -16.12
CA GLU A 62 -11.64 -6.00 -17.28
C GLU A 62 -10.83 -5.00 -18.11
N THR A 63 -10.04 -4.13 -17.45
CA THR A 63 -9.28 -3.06 -18.11
C THR A 63 -7.92 -3.55 -18.63
N TYR A 64 -7.26 -4.43 -17.88
CA TYR A 64 -5.92 -4.97 -18.12
C TYR A 64 -5.93 -6.50 -17.97
N PRO A 65 -6.66 -7.23 -18.84
CA PRO A 65 -6.77 -8.69 -18.74
C PRO A 65 -5.42 -9.42 -18.81
N GLU A 66 -4.42 -8.82 -19.47
CA GLU A 66 -3.04 -9.32 -19.54
C GLU A 66 -2.39 -9.49 -18.16
N THR A 67 -2.84 -8.72 -17.16
CA THR A 67 -2.27 -8.70 -15.79
C THR A 67 -2.06 -10.09 -15.20
N VAL A 68 -2.95 -11.03 -15.51
CA VAL A 68 -2.90 -12.41 -15.00
C VAL A 68 -2.85 -13.48 -16.08
N ALA A 69 -2.63 -13.10 -17.35
CA ALA A 69 -2.66 -14.04 -18.47
C ALA A 69 -1.61 -15.15 -18.34
N ASN A 70 -0.44 -14.83 -17.79
CA ASN A 70 0.69 -15.75 -17.68
C ASN A 70 0.88 -16.33 -16.28
N VAL A 71 0.01 -16.02 -15.32
CA VAL A 71 0.18 -16.42 -13.92
C VAL A 71 -0.02 -17.92 -13.76
N GLN A 72 1.06 -18.66 -13.46
CA GLN A 72 1.03 -20.13 -13.36
C GLN A 72 0.90 -20.66 -11.92
N SER A 73 1.22 -19.84 -10.91
CA SER A 73 1.26 -20.30 -9.52
C SER A 73 -0.10 -20.78 -9.02
N GLN A 74 -0.20 -22.04 -8.63
CA GLN A 74 -1.39 -22.63 -8.02
C GLN A 74 -1.46 -22.38 -6.50
N TYR A 75 -0.36 -21.92 -5.88
CA TYR A 75 -0.30 -21.68 -4.44
C TYR A 75 -1.09 -20.44 -4.05
N GLN A 76 -2.19 -20.65 -3.33
CA GLN A 76 -3.13 -19.58 -2.95
C GLN A 76 -2.46 -18.46 -2.17
N GLN A 77 -1.51 -18.78 -1.29
CA GLN A 77 -0.77 -17.80 -0.50
C GLN A 77 0.03 -16.83 -1.39
N VAL A 78 0.69 -17.35 -2.44
CA VAL A 78 1.46 -16.55 -3.40
C VAL A 78 0.52 -15.65 -4.21
N ARG A 79 -0.61 -16.20 -4.67
CA ARG A 79 -1.62 -15.47 -5.43
C ARG A 79 -2.22 -14.32 -4.62
N THR A 80 -2.61 -14.57 -3.38
CA THR A 80 -3.15 -13.54 -2.48
C THR A 80 -2.10 -12.50 -2.12
N TYR A 81 -0.86 -12.91 -1.84
CA TYR A 81 0.24 -11.97 -1.59
C TYR A 81 0.50 -11.05 -2.80
N SER A 82 0.50 -11.61 -4.01
CA SER A 82 0.68 -10.86 -5.26
C SER A 82 -0.47 -9.87 -5.48
N MET A 83 -1.72 -10.29 -5.31
CA MET A 83 -2.88 -9.39 -5.40
C MET A 83 -2.80 -8.23 -4.40
N ASN A 84 -2.34 -8.48 -3.17
CA ASN A 84 -2.16 -7.43 -2.18
C ASN A 84 -1.07 -6.41 -2.58
N ILE A 85 0.01 -6.86 -3.22
CA ILE A 85 1.02 -5.95 -3.78
C ILE A 85 0.41 -5.13 -4.91
N LEU A 86 -0.31 -5.78 -5.83
CA LEU A 86 -0.97 -5.12 -6.97
C LEU A 86 -1.90 -4.00 -6.50
N PHE A 87 -2.79 -4.27 -5.54
CA PHE A 87 -3.71 -3.27 -5.01
C PHE A 87 -2.98 -2.11 -4.31
N ARG A 88 -1.94 -2.39 -3.53
CA ARG A 88 -1.15 -1.34 -2.86
C ARG A 88 -0.51 -0.39 -3.86
N ILE A 89 0.04 -0.91 -4.96
CA ILE A 89 0.68 -0.07 -5.98
C ILE A 89 -0.39 0.66 -6.80
N HIS A 90 -1.51 0.03 -7.13
CA HIS A 90 -2.64 0.69 -7.77
C HIS A 90 -3.15 1.87 -6.93
N GLU A 91 -3.41 1.66 -5.64
CA GLU A 91 -3.83 2.72 -4.71
C GLU A 91 -2.82 3.86 -4.67
N MET A 92 -1.52 3.51 -4.68
CA MET A 92 -0.44 4.48 -4.73
C MET A 92 -0.52 5.38 -5.98
N VAL A 93 -0.63 4.79 -7.18
CA VAL A 93 -0.51 5.57 -8.43
C VAL A 93 -1.83 6.22 -8.88
N TYR A 94 -3.00 5.74 -8.43
CA TYR A 94 -4.31 6.27 -8.83
C TYR A 94 -5.02 7.11 -7.76
N HIS A 95 -4.75 6.91 -6.47
CA HIS A 95 -5.51 7.58 -5.39
C HIS A 95 -4.68 8.58 -4.58
N LYS A 96 -3.35 8.48 -4.58
CA LYS A 96 -2.48 9.34 -3.77
C LYS A 96 -1.86 10.50 -4.56
N LYS A 97 -2.70 11.26 -5.27
CA LYS A 97 -2.27 12.39 -6.11
C LYS A 97 -1.63 13.57 -5.35
N THR A 98 -1.88 13.72 -4.06
CA THR A 98 -1.52 14.93 -3.29
C THR A 98 -0.34 14.76 -2.35
N SER A 99 0.16 13.53 -2.18
CA SER A 99 1.24 13.23 -1.23
C SER A 99 2.52 12.99 -2.01
N LYS A 100 3.55 13.83 -1.81
CA LYS A 100 4.89 13.55 -2.31
C LYS A 100 5.34 12.20 -1.75
N PHE A 101 5.61 11.24 -2.63
CA PHE A 101 6.12 9.95 -2.17
C PHE A 101 7.55 10.08 -1.70
N SER A 102 7.86 9.43 -0.57
CA SER A 102 9.25 9.25 -0.19
C SER A 102 9.95 8.32 -1.18
N ASP A 103 11.25 8.52 -1.38
CA ASP A 103 12.09 7.57 -2.15
C ASP A 103 11.96 6.13 -1.63
N SER A 104 11.65 5.98 -0.34
CA SER A 104 11.40 4.69 0.30
C SER A 104 10.12 4.01 -0.19
N GLU A 105 9.05 4.76 -0.42
CA GLU A 105 7.77 4.26 -0.93
C GLU A 105 7.89 3.91 -2.40
N LEU A 106 8.50 4.79 -3.20
CA LEU A 106 8.75 4.53 -4.63
C LEU A 106 9.61 3.27 -4.81
N ARG A 107 10.66 3.09 -4.02
CA ARG A 107 11.49 1.88 -4.04
C ARG A 107 10.72 0.63 -3.62
N LYS A 108 9.84 0.73 -2.62
CA LYS A 108 8.98 -0.39 -2.21
C LYS A 108 8.02 -0.78 -3.32
N ALA A 109 7.41 0.19 -4.01
CA ALA A 109 6.54 -0.07 -5.14
C ALA A 109 7.29 -0.70 -6.32
N SER A 110 8.46 -0.16 -6.68
CA SER A 110 9.33 -0.74 -7.72
C SER A 110 9.74 -2.18 -7.40
N LYS A 111 10.11 -2.47 -6.14
CA LYS A 111 10.38 -3.83 -5.69
C LYS A 111 9.13 -4.72 -5.74
N GLY A 112 7.97 -4.17 -5.41
CA GLY A 112 6.67 -4.84 -5.52
C GLY A 112 6.36 -5.23 -6.96
N LEU A 113 6.48 -4.31 -7.93
CA LEU A 113 6.33 -4.60 -9.36
C LEU A 113 7.28 -5.71 -9.80
N SER A 114 8.55 -5.64 -9.42
CA SER A 114 9.54 -6.68 -9.73
C SER A 114 9.19 -8.04 -9.11
N THR A 115 8.46 -8.06 -7.99
CA THR A 115 7.98 -9.28 -7.35
C THR A 115 6.78 -9.85 -8.10
N LEU A 116 5.89 -8.99 -8.61
CA LEU A 116 4.77 -9.39 -9.47
C LEU A 116 5.25 -9.99 -10.79
N THR A 117 6.21 -9.36 -11.46
CA THR A 117 6.80 -9.90 -12.69
C THR A 117 7.44 -11.27 -12.48
N LYS A 118 8.08 -11.51 -11.32
CA LYS A 118 8.63 -12.83 -10.95
C LYS A 118 7.55 -13.89 -10.65
N ALA A 119 6.33 -13.45 -10.38
CA ALA A 119 5.16 -14.30 -10.21
C ALA A 119 4.31 -14.37 -11.49
N ASP A 120 4.90 -13.99 -12.63
CA ASP A 120 4.32 -14.01 -13.98
C ASP A 120 3.10 -13.08 -14.17
N PHE A 121 2.97 -12.05 -13.32
CA PHE A 121 2.00 -10.99 -13.54
C PHE A 121 2.53 -9.99 -14.57
N GLU A 122 1.68 -9.62 -15.53
CA GLU A 122 2.00 -8.65 -16.57
C GLU A 122 1.57 -7.23 -16.14
N VAL A 123 2.47 -6.52 -15.47
CA VAL A 123 2.16 -5.24 -14.80
C VAL A 123 2.87 -4.03 -15.42
N GLU A 124 3.19 -4.12 -16.72
CA GLU A 124 3.89 -3.04 -17.44
C GLU A 124 3.04 -1.75 -17.53
N TRP A 125 1.71 -1.87 -17.60
CA TRP A 125 0.81 -0.73 -17.52
C TRP A 125 0.95 0.03 -16.20
N LEU A 126 1.11 -0.70 -15.09
CA LEU A 126 1.24 -0.13 -13.76
C LEU A 126 2.66 0.45 -13.54
N ARG A 127 3.67 -0.18 -14.14
CA ARG A 127 5.05 0.32 -14.18
C ARG A 127 5.12 1.67 -14.91
N SER A 128 4.52 1.73 -16.09
CA SER A 128 4.44 2.96 -16.89
C SER A 128 3.73 4.08 -16.13
N LYS A 129 2.64 3.74 -15.41
CA LYS A 129 1.92 4.72 -14.58
C LYS A 129 2.75 5.24 -13.41
N LEU A 130 3.54 4.38 -12.77
CA LEU A 130 4.45 4.77 -11.71
C LEU A 130 5.53 5.73 -12.22
N ASP A 131 6.13 5.44 -13.38
CA ASP A 131 7.15 6.28 -13.99
C ASP A 131 6.60 7.64 -14.42
N GLU A 132 5.38 7.67 -14.98
CA GLU A 132 4.65 8.91 -15.31
C GLU A 132 4.46 9.79 -14.06
N MET A 133 3.98 9.20 -12.96
CA MET A 133 3.77 9.89 -11.69
C MET A 133 5.06 10.51 -11.16
N VAL A 134 6.16 9.75 -11.14
CA VAL A 134 7.48 10.24 -10.70
C VAL A 134 7.98 11.36 -11.61
N SER A 135 7.76 11.25 -12.93
CA SER A 135 8.12 12.31 -13.86
C SER A 135 7.35 13.59 -13.63
N LEU A 136 6.05 13.51 -13.29
CA LEU A 136 5.22 14.68 -12.99
C LEU A 136 5.69 15.37 -11.71
N GLU A 137 5.93 14.62 -10.63
CA GLU A 137 6.45 15.17 -9.38
C GLU A 137 7.80 15.88 -9.58
N ARG A 138 8.69 15.31 -10.40
CA ARG A 138 9.96 15.95 -10.75
C ARG A 138 9.76 17.28 -11.46
N LYS A 139 8.89 17.32 -12.48
CA LYS A 139 8.60 18.55 -13.23
C LYS A 139 8.04 19.64 -12.32
N GLU A 140 7.13 19.31 -11.42
CA GLU A 140 6.59 20.26 -10.45
C GLU A 140 7.66 20.79 -9.51
N ARG A 141 8.53 19.91 -9.00
CA ARG A 141 9.66 20.31 -8.14
C ARG A 141 10.61 21.25 -8.88
N ASP A 142 10.99 20.91 -10.10
CA ASP A 142 11.93 21.70 -10.90
C ASP A 142 11.33 23.08 -11.23
N ALA A 143 10.01 23.16 -11.50
CA ALA A 143 9.30 24.43 -11.67
C ALA A 143 9.28 25.27 -10.39
N CYS A 144 9.03 24.66 -9.23
CA CYS A 144 9.11 25.34 -7.94
C CYS A 144 10.53 25.87 -7.66
N GLU A 145 11.56 25.07 -7.94
CA GLU A 145 12.96 25.46 -7.75
C GLU A 145 13.34 26.64 -8.66
N ALA A 146 12.93 26.60 -9.93
CA ALA A 146 13.11 27.72 -10.86
C ALA A 146 12.45 29.00 -10.33
N ARG A 147 11.21 28.92 -9.82
CA ARG A 147 10.51 30.06 -9.23
C ARG A 147 11.21 30.61 -7.98
N ILE A 148 11.79 29.75 -7.14
CA ILE A 148 12.58 30.17 -5.99
C ILE A 148 13.84 30.94 -6.45
N VAL A 149 14.52 30.47 -7.49
CA VAL A 149 15.72 31.13 -8.03
C VAL A 149 15.36 32.52 -8.58
N GLU A 150 14.27 32.63 -9.32
CA GLU A 150 13.75 33.91 -9.84
C GLU A 150 13.46 34.89 -8.70
N LEU A 151 12.68 34.47 -7.70
CA LEU A 151 12.34 35.30 -6.54
C LEU A 151 13.58 35.76 -5.76
N LYS A 152 14.61 34.90 -5.63
CA LYS A 152 15.89 35.29 -5.01
C LYS A 152 16.61 36.38 -5.80
N GLN A 153 16.51 36.38 -7.13
CA GLN A 153 17.11 37.43 -7.97
C GLN A 153 16.33 38.75 -7.85
N GLU A 154 15.00 38.70 -7.86
CA GLU A 154 14.14 39.87 -7.64
C GLU A 154 14.41 40.50 -6.27
N MET A 155 14.52 39.69 -5.21
CA MET A 155 14.86 40.14 -3.87
C MET A 155 16.21 40.87 -3.83
N LYS A 156 17.26 40.33 -4.48
CA LYS A 156 18.56 41.00 -4.58
C LYS A 156 18.49 42.34 -5.29
N LYS A 157 17.69 42.45 -6.37
CA LYS A 157 17.48 43.72 -7.08
C LYS A 157 16.81 44.75 -6.17
N LEU A 158 15.79 44.35 -5.42
CA LEU A 158 15.10 45.19 -4.45
C LEU A 158 16.05 45.67 -3.33
N GLU A 159 16.90 44.80 -2.80
CA GLU A 159 17.90 45.16 -1.77
C GLU A 159 18.89 46.23 -2.24
N VAL A 160 19.36 46.14 -3.49
CA VAL A 160 20.23 47.15 -4.10
C VAL A 160 19.51 48.48 -4.23
N MET A 161 18.27 48.50 -4.74
CA MET A 161 17.48 49.72 -4.88
C MET A 161 17.19 50.38 -3.51
N MET A 162 16.81 49.59 -2.51
CA MET A 162 16.60 50.09 -1.14
C MET A 162 17.87 50.71 -0.55
N SER A 163 19.03 50.11 -0.82
CA SER A 163 20.31 50.65 -0.37
C SER A 163 20.63 52.00 -1.03
N GLY A 164 20.36 52.13 -2.34
CA GLY A 164 20.48 53.39 -3.07
C GLY A 164 19.58 54.49 -2.49
N LEU A 165 18.29 54.21 -2.32
CA LEU A 165 17.33 55.15 -1.73
C LEU A 165 17.72 55.58 -0.30
N LYS A 166 18.30 54.67 0.49
CA LYS A 166 18.78 54.98 1.84
C LYS A 166 19.96 55.95 1.82
N VAL A 167 20.83 55.89 0.81
CA VAL A 167 21.91 56.85 0.60
C VAL A 167 21.36 58.20 0.19
N GLU A 168 20.45 58.24 -0.78
CA GLU A 168 19.78 59.48 -1.23
C GLU A 168 19.08 60.20 -0.07
N LEU A 169 18.33 59.46 0.75
CA LEU A 169 17.68 59.99 1.94
C LEU A 169 18.68 60.62 2.94
N LYS A 170 19.85 60.00 3.15
CA LYS A 170 20.89 60.56 4.03
C LYS A 170 21.46 61.85 3.45
N ASN A 171 21.67 61.89 2.14
CA ASN A 171 22.20 63.07 1.45
C ASN A 171 21.24 64.26 1.55
N GLU A 172 19.93 64.06 1.30
CA GLU A 172 18.93 65.12 1.43
C GLU A 172 18.80 65.63 2.87
N LYS A 173 18.81 64.72 3.87
CA LYS A 173 18.86 65.12 5.29
C LYS A 173 20.09 65.95 5.63
N ALA A 174 21.25 65.64 5.03
CA ALA A 174 22.48 66.40 5.24
C ALA A 174 22.43 67.80 4.60
N LYS A 175 21.76 67.94 3.44
CA LYS A 175 21.53 69.25 2.80
C LYS A 175 20.62 70.13 3.66
N LEU A 176 19.52 69.57 4.18
CA LEU A 176 18.55 70.30 5.02
C LEU A 176 19.17 70.85 6.32
N LYS A 177 20.17 70.16 6.89
CA LYS A 177 20.91 70.64 8.08
C LYS A 177 21.87 71.81 7.82
N LYS A 178 22.15 72.12 6.55
CA LYS A 178 23.06 73.21 6.15
C LYS A 178 22.31 74.49 5.79
N LEU A 179 20.98 74.41 5.67
CA LEU A 179 20.07 75.56 5.58
C LEU A 179 19.83 76.12 6.97
#